data_AF-J9FM12-F1
#
_entry.id   AF-J9FM12-F1
#
_cell.length_a   1.000
_cell.length_b   1.000
_cell.length_c   1.000
_cell.angle_alpha   90.00
_cell.angle_beta   90.00
_cell.angle_gamma   90.00
#
_symmetry.space_group_name_H-M   'P 1'
#
loop_
_entity.id
_entity.type
_entity.pdbx_description
1 polymer ?
#
loop_
_entity_poly.entity_id
_entity_poly.type
_entity_poly.pdbx_seq_one_letter_code
_entity_poly.pdbx_strand_id
1 'polypeptide(L)'
;MQKKLLVLGMAALLAAGAANAALKSFTVNGKTVSVADQKVLYDAAVAQGQPAGEPLEKMVKQIAIQNAVLLEEAKKARVESKPEVKAALKSTHDKILVD
;
A
#
# COMPACT_ATOMS: atom_id res chain seq x y z
N MET A 1 -31.93 15.76 -42.57
CA MET A 1 -30.74 16.57 -42.25
C MET A 1 -31.12 17.65 -41.25
N GLN A 2 -30.67 17.57 -39.99
CA GLN A 2 -30.28 18.72 -39.15
C GLN A 2 -29.35 18.18 -38.04
N LYS A 3 -28.07 18.53 -38.15
CA LYS A 3 -27.02 18.23 -37.18
C LYS A 3 -27.21 19.14 -35.97
N LYS A 4 -27.36 18.58 -34.77
CA LYS A 4 -27.06 19.28 -33.51
C LYS A 4 -26.24 18.36 -32.64
N LEU A 5 -24.95 18.62 -32.65
CA LEU A 5 -23.96 18.08 -31.73
C LEU A 5 -24.40 18.41 -30.29
N LEU A 6 -24.54 17.39 -29.46
CA LEU A 6 -24.30 17.49 -28.03
C LEU A 6 -23.47 16.27 -27.60
N VAL A 7 -22.23 16.25 -28.09
CA VAL A 7 -21.14 15.61 -27.35
C VAL A 7 -20.85 16.56 -26.18
N LEU A 8 -21.52 16.35 -25.05
CA LEU A 8 -21.10 16.95 -23.80
C LEU A 8 -19.79 16.27 -23.41
N GLY A 9 -18.69 16.92 -23.73
CA GLY A 9 -17.35 16.48 -23.38
C GLY A 9 -17.20 16.45 -21.87
N MET A 10 -17.12 15.25 -21.30
CA MET A 10 -16.49 15.04 -20.01
C MET A 10 -14.97 14.87 -20.23
N ALA A 11 -14.36 15.85 -20.89
CA ALA A 11 -12.92 16.05 -20.88
C ALA A 11 -12.60 16.96 -19.70
N ALA A 12 -12.84 16.48 -18.48
CA ALA A 12 -12.15 17.02 -17.32
C ALA A 12 -10.70 16.54 -17.44
N LEU A 13 -9.87 17.37 -18.06
CA LEU A 13 -8.42 17.33 -17.99
C LEU A 13 -8.00 17.25 -16.52
N LEU A 14 -7.79 16.04 -16.01
CA LEU A 14 -6.96 15.79 -14.84
C LEU A 14 -5.55 15.45 -15.33
N ALA A 15 -4.91 16.43 -15.96
CA ALA A 15 -3.51 16.37 -16.33
C ALA A 15 -2.81 17.66 -15.90
N ALA A 16 -2.71 17.87 -14.58
CA ALA A 16 -1.73 18.72 -13.90
C ALA A 16 -1.91 18.53 -12.37
N GLY A 17 -1.08 17.81 -11.64
CA GLY A 17 0.20 17.25 -12.00
C GLY A 17 0.41 15.87 -11.38
N ALA A 18 1.26 15.11 -12.06
CA ALA A 18 2.22 14.30 -11.35
C ALA A 18 3.10 15.26 -10.52
N ALA A 19 2.57 15.72 -9.38
CA ALA A 19 3.44 15.90 -8.25
C ALA A 19 3.92 14.47 -7.97
N ASN A 20 5.14 14.16 -8.41
CA ASN A 20 5.90 13.00 -7.96
C ASN A 20 6.02 13.13 -6.44
N ALA A 21 4.95 12.80 -5.73
CA ALA A 21 4.97 12.75 -4.29
C ALA A 21 5.76 11.48 -3.97
N ALA A 22 7.02 11.75 -3.60
CA ALA A 22 8.00 10.73 -3.33
C ALA A 22 7.64 10.16 -1.97
N LEU A 23 7.17 8.92 -1.95
CA LEU A 23 7.10 8.10 -0.74
C LEU A 23 8.34 8.40 0.12
N LYS A 24 8.14 8.80 1.37
CA LYS A 24 9.24 9.15 2.29
C LYS A 24 9.36 8.09 3.35
N SER A 25 10.58 7.67 3.66
CA SER A 25 10.82 6.86 4.84
C SER A 25 10.43 7.63 6.10
N PHE A 26 9.81 6.96 7.06
CA PHE A 26 9.45 7.54 8.35
C PHE A 26 9.63 6.52 9.46
N THR A 27 9.68 6.99 10.70
CA THR A 27 9.83 6.13 11.88
C THR A 27 8.50 5.98 12.63
N VAL A 28 8.22 4.76 13.07
CA VAL A 28 7.09 4.43 13.96
C VAL A 28 7.69 3.71 15.16
N ASN A 29 7.57 4.28 16.35
CA ASN A 29 8.13 3.71 17.59
C ASN A 29 9.61 3.30 17.46
N GLY A 30 10.41 4.14 16.79
CA GLY A 30 11.84 3.87 16.55
C GLY A 30 12.16 2.88 15.43
N LYS A 31 11.16 2.30 14.76
CA LYS A 31 11.35 1.43 13.57
C LYS A 31 11.12 2.21 12.28
N THR A 32 12.06 2.11 11.36
CA THR A 32 11.97 2.75 10.04
C THR A 32 11.04 1.97 9.13
N VAL A 33 9.99 2.62 8.64
CA VAL A 33 9.20 2.18 7.49
C VAL A 33 9.89 2.72 6.23
N SER A 34 10.38 1.82 5.38
CA SER A 34 11.13 2.21 4.19
C SER A 34 10.21 2.66 3.06
N VAL A 35 10.80 3.29 2.04
CA VAL A 35 10.08 3.63 0.80
C VAL A 35 9.69 2.36 0.03
N ALA A 36 10.52 1.32 0.08
CA ALA A 36 10.24 0.06 -0.59
C ALA A 36 8.98 -0.62 -0.02
N ASP A 37 8.85 -0.66 1.32
CA ASP A 37 7.68 -1.23 1.98
C ASP A 37 6.39 -0.48 1.62
N GLN A 38 6.48 0.85 1.57
CA GLN A 38 5.36 1.70 1.15
C GLN A 38 5.02 1.50 -0.32
N LYS A 39 6.03 1.29 -1.17
CA LYS A 39 5.84 1.11 -2.61
C LYS A 39 5.09 -0.18 -2.93
N VAL A 40 5.32 -1.26 -2.19
CA VAL A 40 4.54 -2.50 -2.36
C VAL A 40 3.05 -2.26 -2.12
N LEU A 41 2.69 -1.54 -1.05
CA LEU A 41 1.30 -1.20 -0.73
C LEU A 41 0.70 -0.21 -1.74
N TYR A 42 1.49 0.78 -2.15
CA TYR A 42 1.09 1.79 -3.12
C TYR A 42 0.82 1.17 -4.49
N ASP A 43 1.76 0.37 -5.01
CA ASP A 43 1.63 -0.27 -6.33
C ASP A 43 0.47 -1.28 -6.32
N ALA A 44 0.27 -2.02 -5.23
CA ALA A 44 -0.88 -2.91 -5.07
C ALA A 44 -2.22 -2.14 -5.09
N ALA A 45 -2.28 -0.96 -4.48
CA ALA A 45 -3.49 -0.14 -4.50
C ALA A 45 -3.74 0.49 -5.88
N VAL A 46 -2.70 0.96 -6.56
CA VAL A 46 -2.80 1.44 -7.95
C VAL A 46 -3.26 0.32 -8.88
N ALA A 47 -2.73 -0.89 -8.73
CA ALA A 47 -3.16 -2.06 -9.51
C ALA A 47 -4.64 -2.43 -9.27
N GLN A 48 -5.18 -2.12 -8.08
CA GLN A 48 -6.60 -2.25 -7.75
C GLN A 48 -7.48 -1.11 -8.28
N GLY A 49 -6.91 -0.17 -9.04
CA GLY A 49 -7.62 0.95 -9.65
C GLY A 49 -7.73 2.19 -8.75
N GLN A 50 -6.98 2.26 -7.64
CA GLN A 50 -6.92 3.49 -6.85
C GLN A 50 -6.15 4.57 -7.60
N PRO A 51 -6.64 5.83 -7.61
CA PRO A 51 -5.94 6.92 -8.26
C PRO A 51 -4.60 7.19 -7.55
N ALA A 52 -3.53 7.18 -8.33
CA ALA A 52 -2.20 7.55 -7.88
C ALA A 52 -2.16 9.01 -7.40
N GLY A 53 -1.37 9.28 -6.35
CA GLY A 53 -1.11 10.63 -5.84
C GLY A 53 -1.16 10.75 -4.31
N GLU A 54 -1.09 11.99 -3.82
CA GLU A 54 -0.99 12.33 -2.40
C GLU A 54 -2.05 11.68 -1.50
N PRO A 55 -3.34 11.57 -1.90
CA PRO A 55 -4.34 10.88 -1.08
C PRO A 55 -4.01 9.40 -0.85
N LEU A 56 -3.53 8.71 -1.90
CA LEU A 56 -3.13 7.32 -1.82
C LEU A 56 -1.89 7.15 -0.94
N GLU A 57 -0.93 8.06 -1.02
CA GLU A 57 0.26 8.05 -0.18
C GLU A 57 -0.06 8.24 1.30
N LYS A 58 -0.98 9.16 1.63
CA LYS A 58 -1.46 9.34 3.01
C LYS A 58 -2.13 8.07 3.53
N MET A 59 -2.94 7.42 2.68
CA MET A 59 -3.57 6.15 3.02
C MET A 59 -2.53 5.05 3.27
N VAL A 60 -1.57 4.88 2.35
CA VAL A 60 -0.47 3.91 2.49
C VAL A 60 0.33 4.17 3.76
N LYS A 61 0.66 5.42 4.05
CA LYS A 61 1.36 5.81 5.28
C LYS A 61 0.54 5.43 6.53
N GLN A 62 -0.75 5.72 6.54
CA GLN A 62 -1.63 5.40 7.68
C GLN A 62 -1.77 3.89 7.89
N ILE A 63 -1.85 3.10 6.81
CA ILE A 63 -1.86 1.64 6.86
C ILE A 63 -0.52 1.13 7.40
N ALA A 64 0.60 1.64 6.90
CA ALA A 64 1.93 1.24 7.34
C ALA A 64 2.18 1.57 8.82
N ILE A 65 1.70 2.71 9.32
CA ILE A 65 1.75 3.06 10.76
C ILE A 65 0.95 2.05 11.58
N GLN A 66 -0.30 1.77 11.21
CA GLN A 66 -1.16 0.82 11.92
C GLN A 66 -0.54 -0.57 11.96
N ASN A 67 -0.04 -1.06 10.81
CA ASN A 67 0.63 -2.35 10.72
C ASN A 67 1.89 -2.40 11.59
N ALA A 68 2.69 -1.34 11.61
CA ALA A 68 3.90 -1.29 12.45
C ALA A 68 3.56 -1.38 13.94
N VAL A 69 2.52 -0.66 14.39
CA VAL A 69 2.05 -0.72 15.78
C VAL A 69 1.51 -2.11 16.12
N LEU A 70 0.64 -2.67 15.28
CA LEU A 70 0.08 -4.01 15.50
C LEU A 70 1.16 -5.10 15.54
N LEU A 71 2.15 -5.03 14.64
CA LEU A 71 3.29 -5.94 14.64
C LEU A 71 4.17 -5.78 15.87
N GLU A 72 4.33 -4.56 16.39
CA GLU A 72 5.05 -4.34 17.63
C GLU A 72 4.31 -4.97 18.83
N GLU A 73 3.01 -4.76 18.93
CA GLU A 73 2.20 -5.38 19.98
C GLU A 73 2.20 -6.91 19.87
N ALA A 74 2.11 -7.46 18.65
CA ALA A 74 2.23 -8.90 18.42
C ALA A 74 3.62 -9.44 18.84
N LYS A 75 4.69 -8.68 18.61
CA LYS A 75 6.06 -9.03 19.06
C LYS A 75 6.16 -8.99 20.59
N LYS A 76 5.62 -7.96 21.25
CA LYS A 76 5.56 -7.88 22.72
C LYS A 76 4.78 -9.07 23.30
N ALA A 77 3.67 -9.44 22.68
CA ALA A 77 2.86 -10.60 23.03
C ALA A 77 3.48 -11.96 22.63
N ARG A 78 4.71 -11.95 22.07
CA ARG A 78 5.44 -13.14 21.59
C ARG A 78 4.61 -14.02 20.66
N VAL A 79 3.74 -13.43 19.85
CA VAL A 79 2.88 -14.16 18.90
C VAL A 79 3.72 -14.96 17.91
N GLU A 80 4.86 -14.42 17.48
CA GLU A 80 5.84 -15.11 16.62
C GLU A 80 6.44 -16.38 17.24
N SER A 81 6.41 -16.51 18.56
CA SER A 81 6.94 -17.69 19.25
C SER A 81 5.95 -18.86 19.28
N LYS A 82 4.66 -18.59 18.99
CA LYS A 82 3.61 -19.60 19.04
C LYS A 82 3.84 -20.69 17.99
N PRO A 83 3.62 -21.97 18.34
CA PRO A 83 3.85 -23.09 17.43
C PRO A 83 2.98 -23.00 16.19
N GLU A 84 1.73 -22.54 16.31
CA GLU A 84 0.83 -22.37 15.15
C GLU A 84 1.40 -21.38 14.11
N VAL A 85 1.95 -20.25 14.58
CA VAL A 85 2.52 -19.21 13.71
C VAL A 85 3.77 -19.73 13.01
N LYS A 86 4.65 -20.44 13.73
CA LYS A 86 5.84 -21.06 13.14
C LYS A 86 5.50 -22.11 12.07
N ALA A 87 4.50 -22.95 12.34
CA ALA A 87 4.04 -23.95 11.39
C ALA A 87 3.46 -23.31 10.11
N ALA A 88 2.63 -22.27 10.26
CA ALA A 88 2.07 -21.53 9.13
C ALA A 88 3.14 -20.80 8.29
N LEU A 89 4.14 -20.20 8.95
CA LEU A 89 5.28 -19.58 8.27
C LEU A 89 6.09 -20.61 7.49
N LYS A 90 6.42 -21.76 8.10
CA LYS A 90 7.15 -22.84 7.43
C LYS A 90 6.37 -23.36 6.22
N SER A 91 5.07 -23.60 6.37
CA SER A 91 4.23 -24.09 5.27
C SER A 91 4.15 -23.09 4.11
N THR A 92 4.00 -21.80 4.41
CA THR A 92 3.96 -20.76 3.37
C THR A 92 5.30 -20.64 2.65
N HIS A 93 6.40 -20.66 3.42
CA HIS A 93 7.75 -20.63 2.88
C HIS A 93 8.02 -21.82 1.95
N ASP A 94 7.74 -23.04 2.41
CA ASP A 94 7.95 -24.25 1.61
C ASP A 94 7.09 -24.23 0.33
N LYS A 95 5.87 -23.71 0.41
CA LYS A 95 5.01 -23.55 -0.78
C LYS A 95 5.62 -22.59 -1.80
N ILE A 96 6.10 -21.42 -1.36
CA ILE A 96 6.73 -20.43 -2.26
C ILE A 96 8.01 -20.97 -2.91
N LEU A 97 8.72 -21.91 -2.26
CA LEU A 97 9.93 -22.53 -2.82
C LEU A 97 9.65 -23.66 -3.82
N VAL A 98 8.45 -24.26 -3.77
CA VAL A 98 8.08 -25.42 -4.58
C VAL A 98 7.14 -25.06 -5.73
N ASP A 99 6.38 -23.96 -5.61
CA ASP A 99 5.67 -23.29 -6.72
C ASP A 99 6.66 -22.61 -7.69
#